data_AF-A0A496WEI5-F1
#
_entry.id   AF-A0A496WEI5-F1
#
_cell.length_a   1.000
_cell.length_b   1.000
_cell.length_c   1.000
_cell.angle_alpha   90.00
_cell.angle_beta   90.00
_cell.angle_gamma   90.00
#
_symmetry.space_group_name_H-M   'P 1'
#
loop_
_entity.id
_entity.type
_entity.pdbx_description
1 polymer ?
#
loop_
_entity_poly.entity_id
_entity_poly.type
_entity_poly.pdbx_seq_one_letter_code
_entity_poly.pdbx_strand_id
1 'polypeptide(L)'
;MNPLVYICIGLGFLAVILATLTWRKVKRGRIIGSTLYGLQGLLALTFLIALLLILSNLNSYQRLTFENDIVDVVIKRIAVQKYQLELIYAEASNRPGASQIYTISGDEWQLDTRIIKWQGWAN
;
A
#
# COMPACT_ATOMS: atom_id res chain seq x y z
N MET A 1 -16.83 -1.58 0.01
CA MET A 1 -16.13 -0.30 0.27
C MET A 1 -15.82 -0.21 1.76
N ASN A 2 -14.58 0.11 2.12
CA ASN A 2 -14.15 0.16 3.52
C ASN A 2 -14.92 1.25 4.30
N PRO A 3 -15.39 0.99 5.54
CA PRO A 3 -16.14 1.97 6.34
C PRO A 3 -15.40 3.29 6.55
N LEU A 4 -14.07 3.25 6.61
CA LEU A 4 -13.19 4.41 6.71
C LEU A 4 -13.31 5.39 5.51
N VAL A 5 -13.68 4.89 4.33
CA VAL A 5 -13.84 5.73 3.13
C VAL A 5 -15.05 6.64 3.27
N TYR A 6 -16.16 6.14 3.82
CA TYR A 6 -17.36 6.95 4.05
C TYR A 6 -17.12 8.05 5.10
N ILE A 7 -16.32 7.77 6.12
CA ILE A 7 -15.92 8.75 7.14
C ILE A 7 -15.07 9.87 6.52
N CYS A 8 -14.09 9.53 5.66
CA CYS A 8 -13.28 10.52 4.95
C CYS A 8 -14.13 11.43 4.06
N ILE A 9 -15.09 10.86 3.33
CA ILE A 9 -16.00 11.62 2.46
C ILE A 9 -16.84 12.60 3.29
N GLY A 10 -17.43 12.14 4.40
CA GLY A 10 -18.22 12.97 5.30
C GLY A 10 -17.42 14.13 5.90
N LEU A 11 -16.19 13.86 6.39
CA LEU A 11 -15.28 14.88 6.92
C LEU A 11 -14.85 15.89 5.83
N GLY A 12 -14.63 15.42 4.60
CA GLY A 12 -14.33 16.28 3.46
C GLY A 12 -15.45 17.28 3.17
N PHE A 13 -16.70 16.80 3.09
CA PHE A 13 -17.85 17.69 2.91
C PHE A 13 -18.00 18.68 4.06
N LEU A 14 -17.84 18.23 5.31
CA LEU A 14 -17.90 19.10 6.48
C LEU A 14 -16.83 20.21 6.44
N ALA A 15 -15.59 19.87 6.11
CA ALA A 15 -14.50 20.83 5.99
C ALA A 15 -14.78 21.89 4.91
N VAL A 16 -15.29 21.48 3.74
CA VAL A 16 -15.67 22.40 2.66
C VAL A 16 -16.82 23.32 3.08
N ILE A 17 -17.86 22.79 3.74
CA ILE A 17 -18.97 23.60 4.25
C ILE A 17 -18.46 24.65 5.25
N LEU A 18 -17.63 24.26 6.22
CA LEU A 18 -17.09 25.18 7.22
C LEU A 18 -16.17 26.24 6.59
N ALA A 19 -15.36 25.87 5.60
CA ALA A 19 -14.51 26.81 4.85
C ALA A 19 -15.34 27.85 4.10
N THR A 20 -16.40 27.42 3.39
CA THR A 20 -17.28 28.33 2.64
C THR A 20 -18.07 29.26 3.57
N LEU A 21 -18.52 28.78 4.73
CA LEU A 21 -19.19 29.60 5.76
C LEU A 21 -18.24 30.64 6.36
N THR A 22 -17.00 30.25 6.64
CA THR A 22 -15.95 31.15 7.15
C THR A 22 -15.68 32.25 6.14
N TRP A 23 -15.47 31.89 4.87
CA TRP A 23 -15.26 32.84 3.76
C TRP A 23 -16.40 33.84 3.60
N ARG A 24 -17.66 33.36 3.66
CA ARG A 24 -18.86 34.22 3.59
C ARG A 24 -18.94 35.20 4.76
N LYS A 25 -18.57 34.79 5.98
CA LYS A 25 -18.61 35.67 7.16
C LYS A 25 -17.50 36.70 7.19
N VAL A 26 -16.29 36.33 6.74
CA VAL A 26 -15.16 37.25 6.57
C VAL A 26 -15.50 38.31 5.52
N LYS A 27 -16.08 37.93 4.38
CA LYS A 27 -16.57 38.88 3.36
C LYS A 27 -17.65 39.85 3.87
N ARG A 28 -18.38 39.48 4.93
CA ARG A 28 -19.42 40.32 5.57
C ARG A 28 -18.88 41.13 6.77
N GLY A 29 -17.57 41.20 6.97
CA GLY A 29 -16.93 41.98 8.04
C GLY A 29 -17.10 41.40 9.46
N ARG A 30 -17.70 40.22 9.61
CA ARG A 30 -17.94 39.58 10.92
C ARG A 30 -16.78 38.65 11.29
N ILE A 31 -15.62 39.23 11.57
CA ILE A 31 -14.36 38.49 11.81
C ILE A 31 -14.44 37.65 13.09
N ILE A 32 -14.94 38.22 14.20
CA ILE A 32 -15.03 37.52 15.50
C ILE A 32 -15.91 36.27 15.42
N GLY A 33 -17.05 36.37 14.73
CA GLY A 33 -17.96 35.23 14.51
C GLY A 33 -17.50 34.23 13.45
N SER A 34 -16.39 34.51 12.75
CA SER A 34 -15.79 33.62 11.74
C SER A 34 -14.68 32.74 12.32
N THR A 35 -14.00 33.18 13.38
CA THR A 35 -12.89 32.45 14.02
C THR A 35 -13.30 31.07 14.50
N LEU A 36 -14.48 30.93 15.10
CA LEU A 36 -14.98 29.63 15.60
C LEU A 36 -15.20 28.62 14.47
N TYR A 37 -15.79 29.06 13.35
CA TYR A 37 -16.03 28.21 12.17
C TYR A 37 -14.74 27.88 11.44
N GLY A 38 -13.79 28.83 11.40
CA GLY A 38 -12.45 28.60 10.88
C GLY A 38 -11.67 27.56 11.69
N LEU A 39 -11.72 27.64 13.02
CA LEU A 39 -11.05 26.68 13.90
C LEU A 39 -11.66 25.27 13.76
N GLN A 40 -12.98 25.15 13.74
CA GLN A 40 -13.67 23.87 13.52
C GLN A 40 -13.34 23.28 12.14
N GLY A 41 -13.32 24.12 11.10
CA GLY A 41 -12.95 23.69 9.74
C GLY A 41 -11.50 23.22 9.66
N LEU A 42 -10.58 23.93 10.33
CA LEU A 42 -9.17 23.55 10.40
C LEU A 42 -9.00 22.20 11.11
N LEU A 43 -9.66 22.00 12.26
CA LEU A 43 -9.63 20.72 12.97
C LEU A 43 -10.17 19.59 12.11
N ALA A 44 -11.33 19.77 11.46
CA ALA A 44 -11.90 18.78 10.56
C ALA A 44 -10.95 18.41 9.42
N LEU A 45 -10.27 19.41 8.84
CA LEU A 45 -9.27 19.22 7.80
C LEU A 45 -8.05 18.45 8.31
N THR A 46 -7.52 18.79 9.50
CA THR A 46 -6.40 18.07 10.12
C THR A 46 -6.75 16.61 10.37
N PHE A 47 -7.95 16.32 10.90
CA PHE A 47 -8.42 14.95 11.08
C PHE A 47 -8.56 14.19 9.76
N LEU A 48 -9.08 14.84 8.72
CA LEU A 48 -9.18 14.24 7.39
C LEU A 48 -7.79 13.88 6.84
N ILE A 49 -6.82 14.80 6.94
CA ILE A 49 -5.45 14.55 6.48
C ILE A 49 -4.82 13.39 7.24
N ALA A 50 -4.97 13.35 8.57
CA ALA A 50 -4.46 12.26 9.39
C ALA A 50 -5.07 10.90 8.98
N LEU A 51 -6.38 10.84 8.76
CA LEU A 51 -7.06 9.63 8.29
C LEU A 51 -6.58 9.19 6.91
N LEU A 52 -6.38 10.13 5.97
CA LEU A 52 -5.86 9.82 4.65
C LEU A 52 -4.42 9.28 4.71
N LEU A 53 -3.57 9.84 5.59
CA LEU A 53 -2.22 9.32 5.82
C LEU A 53 -2.25 7.91 6.40
N ILE A 54 -3.10 7.64 7.39
CA ILE A 54 -3.27 6.30 7.97
C ILE A 54 -3.76 5.32 6.90
N LEU A 55 -4.75 5.70 6.10
CA LEU A 55 -5.30 4.84 5.05
C LEU A 55 -4.27 4.56 3.94
N SER A 56 -3.48 5.58 3.56
CA SER A 56 -2.37 5.42 2.64
C SER A 56 -1.30 4.49 3.18
N ASN A 57 -1.02 4.57 4.48
CA ASN A 57 -0.04 3.73 5.15
C ASN A 57 -0.53 2.27 5.22
N LEU A 58 -1.77 2.02 5.66
CA LEU A 58 -2.38 0.70 5.72
C LEU A 58 -2.44 0.01 4.34
N ASN A 59 -2.83 0.75 3.30
CA ASN A 59 -2.86 0.21 1.94
C ASN A 59 -1.44 -0.14 1.43
N SER A 60 -0.43 0.62 1.86
CA SER A 60 0.97 0.32 1.57
C SER A 60 1.51 -0.85 2.40
N TYR A 61 1.09 -0.97 3.66
CA TYR A 61 1.49 -2.05 4.57
C TYR A 61 0.96 -3.42 4.14
N GLN A 62 -0.26 -3.49 3.59
CA GLN A 62 -0.80 -4.73 3.04
C GLN A 62 0.10 -5.34 1.95
N ARG A 63 0.90 -4.53 1.25
CA ARG A 63 1.88 -5.05 0.27
C ARG A 63 3.09 -5.74 0.90
N LEU A 64 3.41 -5.47 2.17
CA LEU A 64 4.63 -6.00 2.81
C LEU A 64 4.37 -7.23 3.68
N THR A 65 3.16 -7.42 4.19
CA THR A 65 2.85 -8.52 5.12
C THR A 65 2.37 -9.79 4.41
N PHE A 66 1.78 -9.67 3.22
CA PHE A 66 1.35 -10.86 2.46
C PHE A 66 2.55 -11.51 1.76
N GLU A 67 2.86 -12.73 2.18
CA GLU A 67 3.70 -13.63 1.39
C GLU A 67 2.98 -13.86 0.06
N ASN A 68 3.59 -13.41 -1.03
CA ASN A 68 3.08 -13.63 -2.38
C ASN A 68 4.02 -14.61 -3.09
N ASP A 69 3.45 -15.61 -3.74
CA ASP A 69 4.20 -16.47 -4.63
C ASP A 69 4.72 -15.64 -5.81
N ILE A 70 6.04 -15.69 -6.02
CA ILE A 70 6.73 -14.93 -7.08
C ILE A 70 7.26 -15.84 -8.20
N VAL A 71 7.55 -17.10 -7.89
CA VAL A 71 8.08 -18.07 -8.86
C VAL A 71 7.86 -19.50 -8.34
N ASP A 72 7.37 -20.37 -9.20
CA ASP A 72 7.38 -21.82 -9.00
C ASP A 72 8.62 -22.41 -9.66
N VAL A 73 9.33 -23.28 -8.94
CA VAL A 73 10.56 -23.92 -9.43
C VAL A 73 10.29 -25.41 -9.65
N VAL A 74 10.27 -25.82 -10.92
CA VAL A 74 10.14 -27.23 -11.30
C VAL A 74 11.51 -27.78 -11.67
N ILE A 75 11.95 -28.82 -10.96
CA ILE A 75 13.26 -29.45 -11.18
C ILE A 75 13.05 -30.81 -11.84
N LYS A 76 13.69 -31.02 -13.00
CA LYS A 76 13.66 -32.28 -13.75
C LYS A 76 15.10 -32.81 -13.92
N ARG A 77 15.35 -34.07 -13.56
CA ARG A 77 16.63 -34.71 -13.84
C ARG A 77 16.68 -35.14 -15.31
N ILE A 78 17.70 -34.69 -16.04
CA ILE A 78 17.88 -35.01 -17.46
C ILE A 78 19.02 -35.99 -17.72
N ALA A 79 20.00 -36.07 -16.80
CA ALA A 79 21.09 -37.04 -16.85
C ALA A 79 21.72 -37.28 -15.46
N VAL A 80 22.79 -38.08 -15.39
CA VAL A 80 23.64 -38.17 -14.19
C VAL A 80 24.24 -36.80 -13.91
N GLN A 81 23.98 -36.27 -12.72
CA GLN A 81 24.42 -34.93 -12.30
C GLN A 81 24.06 -33.81 -13.29
N LYS A 82 22.94 -33.91 -14.01
CA LYS A 82 22.41 -32.82 -14.83
C LYS A 82 20.92 -32.65 -14.61
N TYR A 83 20.53 -31.43 -14.31
CA TYR A 83 19.18 -31.04 -13.97
C TYR A 83 18.73 -29.89 -14.86
N GLN A 84 17.44 -29.86 -15.15
CA GLN A 84 16.76 -28.77 -15.80
C GLN A 84 15.84 -28.11 -14.77
N LEU A 85 16.02 -26.81 -14.56
CA LEU A 85 15.14 -25.98 -13.76
C LEU A 85 14.23 -25.20 -14.69
N GLU A 86 12.94 -25.25 -14.41
CA GLU A 86 11.91 -24.47 -15.06
C GLU A 86 11.32 -23.51 -14.02
N LEU A 87 11.57 -22.21 -14.19
CA LEU A 87 11.05 -21.15 -13.36
C LEU A 87 9.76 -20.63 -14.00
N ILE A 88 8.63 -20.80 -13.32
CA ILE A 88 7.32 -20.32 -13.76
C ILE A 88 6.96 -19.12 -12.91
N TYR A 89 6.97 -17.93 -13.50
CA TYR A 89 6.74 -16.68 -12.79
C TYR A 89 5.24 -16.46 -12.51
N ALA A 90 4.90 -16.34 -11.24
CA ALA A 90 3.52 -16.12 -10.79
C ALA A 90 3.00 -14.73 -11.18
N GLU A 91 1.68 -14.53 -11.09
CA GLU A 91 1.01 -13.26 -11.44
C GLU A 91 1.53 -12.05 -10.64
N ALA A 92 1.92 -12.27 -9.38
CA ALA A 92 2.45 -11.21 -8.52
C ALA A 92 3.91 -10.82 -8.84
N SER A 93 4.55 -11.48 -9.82
CA SER A 93 5.93 -11.20 -10.22
C SER A 93 6.04 -10.04 -11.21
N ASN A 94 7.28 -9.60 -11.48
CA ASN A 94 7.55 -8.58 -12.51
C ASN A 94 7.40 -9.10 -13.95
N ARG A 95 7.16 -10.41 -14.13
CA ARG A 95 7.03 -11.07 -15.44
C ARG A 95 5.94 -12.15 -15.38
N PRO A 96 4.68 -11.77 -15.15
CA PRO A 96 3.59 -12.72 -14.93
C PRO A 96 3.44 -13.69 -16.11
N GLY A 97 3.34 -14.99 -15.80
CA GLY A 97 3.15 -16.06 -16.79
C GLY A 97 4.40 -16.39 -17.63
N ALA A 98 5.52 -15.69 -17.44
CA ALA A 98 6.76 -16.04 -18.12
C ALA A 98 7.31 -17.37 -17.57
N SER A 99 7.89 -18.19 -18.45
CA SER A 99 8.66 -19.37 -18.07
C SER A 99 10.11 -19.20 -18.52
N GLN A 100 11.05 -19.58 -17.65
CA GLN A 100 12.47 -19.57 -17.98
C GLN A 100 13.12 -20.90 -17.61
N ILE A 101 13.88 -21.46 -18.54
CA ILE A 101 14.52 -22.75 -18.41
C ILE A 101 16.02 -22.58 -18.24
N TYR A 102 16.60 -23.29 -17.28
CA TYR A 102 18.03 -23.36 -17.02
C TYR A 102 18.47 -24.82 -16.96
N THR A 103 19.67 -25.10 -17.45
CA THR A 103 20.33 -26.40 -17.26
C THR A 103 21.47 -26.22 -16.30
N ILE A 104 21.54 -27.05 -15.27
CA ILE A 104 22.52 -26.94 -14.19
C ILE A 104 23.17 -28.30 -13.96
N SER A 105 24.48 -28.30 -13.83
CA SER A 105 25.24 -29.48 -13.40
C SER A 105 25.04 -29.69 -11.89
N GLY A 106 25.04 -30.93 -11.43
CA GLY A 106 24.81 -31.28 -10.03
C GLY A 106 25.82 -30.67 -9.06
N ASP A 107 27.00 -30.32 -9.58
CA ASP A 107 28.10 -29.73 -8.84
C ASP A 107 28.18 -28.20 -9.00
N GLU A 108 27.29 -27.60 -9.81
CA GLU A 108 27.30 -26.17 -10.18
C GLU A 108 26.04 -25.43 -9.71
N TRP A 109 25.57 -25.67 -8.48
CA TRP A 109 24.46 -24.90 -7.94
C TRP A 109 24.73 -24.40 -6.52
N GLN A 110 24.46 -23.11 -6.33
CA GLN A 110 24.42 -22.46 -5.02
C GLN A 110 23.21 -21.55 -5.00
N LEU A 111 22.38 -21.69 -3.97
CA LEU A 111 21.24 -20.82 -3.74
C LEU A 111 21.53 -19.93 -2.53
N ASP A 112 22.03 -18.73 -2.80
CA ASP A 112 22.19 -17.71 -1.77
C ASP A 112 20.95 -16.81 -1.78
N THR A 113 20.25 -16.75 -0.64
CA THR A 113 19.14 -15.81 -0.45
C THR A 113 19.35 -14.99 0.81
N ARG A 114 19.01 -13.70 0.72
CA ARG A 114 18.93 -12.81 1.88
C ARG A 114 17.46 -12.44 2.09
N ILE A 115 16.81 -13.15 3.00
CA ILE A 115 15.41 -12.88 3.37
C ILE A 115 15.39 -11.85 4.49
N ILE A 116 14.78 -10.70 4.24
CA ILE A 116 14.52 -9.68 5.27
C ILE A 116 13.05 -9.81 5.67
N LYS A 117 12.78 -10.46 6.82
CA LYS A 117 11.44 -10.46 7.42
C LYS A 117 11.34 -9.30 8.42
N TRP A 118 10.51 -8.31 8.11
CA TRP A 118 10.18 -7.25 9.06
C TRP A 118 9.07 -7.71 10.00
N GLN A 119 9.32 -7.67 11.30
CA GLN A 119 8.28 -7.80 12.32
C GLN A 119 7.76 -6.38 12.62
N GLY A 120 6.57 -6.06 12.14
CA GLY A 120 5.92 -4.78 12.44
C GLY A 120 5.48 -4.71 13.90
N TRP A 121 5.37 -3.51 14.46
CA TRP A 121 4.91 -3.30 15.84
C TRP A 121 3.43 -3.65 16.08
N ALA A 122 2.69 -4.01 15.04
CA ALA A 122 1.23 -4.20 15.05
C ALA A 122 0.83 -5.63 14.62
N ASN A 123 1.67 -6.63 14.92
CA ASN A 123 1.33 -8.05 14.79
C ASN A 123 0.83 -8.61 16.13
#